data_AF-A0A382G728-F1
#
_entry.id   AF-A0A382G728-F1
#
_cell.length_a   1.000
_cell.length_b   1.000
_cell.length_c   1.000
_cell.angle_alpha   90.00
_cell.angle_beta   90.00
_cell.angle_gamma   90.00
#
_symmetry.space_group_name_H-M   'P 1'
#
loop_
_entity.id
_entity.type
_entity.pdbx_description
1 polymer ?
#
loop_
_entity_poly.entity_id
_entity_poly.type
_entity_poly.pdbx_seq_one_letter_code
_entity_poly.pdbx_strand_id
1 'polypeptide(L)'
;MSTEIHQNQTDSEKIFSKNHTDLKSYLNAVGDWIEKETLRHIPEGDPKEYLYDLMRDYPQRGGKRFRPALVLLSCELFGGDPHDAMISAIAFELFHNFALIHDDIEDESLLRRGEPTLHRKYGTALAINSGDALHCLLHEILLDNYPRLGSKLALRIHKHMNI
;
A
#
# COMPACT_ATOMS: atom_id res chain seq x y z
N MET A 1 13.71 -4.91 -18.76
CA MET A 1 14.13 -3.99 -17.68
C MET A 1 14.00 -2.51 -18.08
N SER A 2 14.51 -2.07 -19.24
CA SER A 2 14.40 -0.66 -19.66
C SER A 2 13.00 -0.21 -20.11
N THR A 3 12.15 -1.14 -20.56
CA THR A 3 10.81 -0.84 -21.10
C THR A 3 9.77 -0.59 -20.02
N GLU A 4 9.84 -1.29 -18.88
CA GLU A 4 8.89 -1.14 -17.75
C GLU A 4 9.10 0.16 -16.97
N ILE A 5 10.35 0.61 -16.85
CA ILE A 5 10.70 1.88 -16.18
C ILE A 5 10.12 3.06 -16.95
N HIS A 6 10.21 3.03 -18.29
CA HIS A 6 9.64 4.09 -19.14
C HIS A 6 8.10 4.12 -19.14
N GLN A 7 7.45 2.95 -19.06
CA GLN A 7 5.99 2.85 -19.00
C GLN A 7 5.44 3.39 -17.66
N ASN A 8 6.09 3.06 -16.55
CA ASN A 8 5.71 3.54 -15.22
C ASN A 8 5.84 5.06 -15.08
N GLN A 9 6.84 5.65 -15.73
CA GLN A 9 7.12 7.08 -15.72
C GLN A 9 6.10 7.88 -16.54
N THR A 10 5.54 7.29 -17.60
CA THR A 10 4.50 7.92 -18.44
C THR A 10 3.09 7.82 -17.86
N ASP A 11 2.81 6.78 -17.06
CA ASP A 11 1.53 6.65 -16.35
C ASP A 11 1.45 7.59 -15.15
N SER A 12 2.55 7.76 -14.40
CA SER A 12 2.61 8.69 -13.26
C SER A 12 2.56 10.16 -13.67
N GLU A 13 3.22 10.54 -14.78
CA GLU A 13 3.11 11.87 -15.35
C GLU A 13 1.65 12.23 -15.69
N LYS A 14 0.80 11.27 -16.07
CA LYS A 14 -0.63 11.52 -16.33
C LYS A 14 -1.47 11.72 -15.06
N ILE A 15 -1.10 11.09 -13.94
CA ILE A 15 -1.82 11.21 -12.66
C ILE A 15 -1.69 12.64 -12.11
N PHE A 16 -0.51 13.24 -12.23
CA PHE A 16 -0.19 14.55 -11.65
C PHE A 16 -0.18 15.70 -12.66
N SER A 17 -0.28 15.43 -13.99
CA SER A 17 -0.24 16.49 -15.02
C SER A 17 -1.58 17.19 -15.29
N LYS A 18 -2.67 16.86 -14.61
CA LYS A 18 -3.98 17.44 -14.91
C LYS A 18 -4.71 17.92 -13.66
N ASN A 19 -5.30 19.10 -13.79
CA ASN A 19 -6.22 19.74 -12.86
C ASN A 19 -6.97 18.70 -12.00
N HIS A 20 -6.83 18.81 -10.67
CA HIS A 20 -7.59 18.08 -9.65
C HIS A 20 -9.11 18.37 -9.67
N THR A 21 -9.65 18.81 -10.82
CA THR A 21 -11.05 19.18 -11.04
C THR A 21 -12.00 17.98 -11.00
N ASP A 22 -11.50 16.75 -11.15
CA ASP A 22 -12.28 15.53 -10.92
C ASP A 22 -11.57 14.59 -9.95
N LEU A 23 -12.01 14.64 -8.68
CA LEU A 23 -11.51 13.80 -7.61
C LEU A 23 -11.67 12.31 -7.91
N LYS A 24 -12.73 11.90 -8.61
CA LYS A 24 -12.99 10.49 -8.87
C LYS A 24 -11.96 9.89 -9.82
N SER A 25 -11.64 10.61 -10.90
CA SER A 25 -10.59 10.20 -11.83
C SER A 25 -9.22 10.14 -11.16
N TYR A 26 -8.90 11.12 -10.30
CA TYR A 26 -7.65 11.11 -9.54
C TYR A 26 -7.54 9.90 -8.61
N LEU A 27 -8.57 9.64 -7.79
CA LEU A 27 -8.57 8.52 -6.85
C LEU A 27 -8.46 7.17 -7.56
N ASN A 28 -9.09 7.02 -8.72
CA ASN A 28 -8.95 5.80 -9.52
C ASN A 28 -7.51 5.61 -10.00
N ALA A 29 -6.91 6.66 -10.59
CA ALA A 29 -5.56 6.56 -11.14
C ALA A 29 -4.49 6.35 -10.06
N VAL A 30 -4.60 7.05 -8.92
CA VAL A 30 -3.78 6.76 -7.74
C VAL A 30 -4.04 5.36 -7.22
N GLY A 31 -5.29 4.91 -7.22
CA GLY A 31 -5.64 3.57 -6.75
C GLY A 31 -4.96 2.48 -7.56
N ASP A 32 -4.99 2.58 -8.88
CA ASP A 32 -4.33 1.65 -9.80
C ASP A 32 -2.81 1.67 -9.59
N TRP A 33 -2.21 2.86 -9.43
CA TRP A 33 -0.78 2.99 -9.22
C TRP A 33 -0.35 2.39 -7.88
N ILE A 34 -1.05 2.71 -6.79
CA ILE A 34 -0.76 2.21 -5.46
C ILE A 34 -0.95 0.70 -5.39
N GLU A 35 -2.00 0.16 -5.98
CA GLU A 35 -2.22 -1.29 -6.01
C GLU A 35 -1.07 -2.01 -6.72
N LYS A 36 -0.71 -1.53 -7.91
CA LYS A 36 0.40 -2.08 -8.69
C LYS A 36 1.72 -2.03 -7.91
N GLU A 37 2.06 -0.88 -7.33
CA GLU A 37 3.31 -0.76 -6.58
C GLU A 37 3.27 -1.53 -5.25
N THR A 38 2.14 -1.58 -4.55
CA THR A 38 2.01 -2.38 -3.32
C THR A 38 2.27 -3.86 -3.58
N LEU A 39 1.64 -4.43 -4.62
CA LEU A 39 1.77 -5.85 -4.94
C LEU A 39 3.20 -6.24 -5.37
N ARG A 40 3.96 -5.31 -5.96
CA ARG A 40 5.37 -5.53 -6.31
C ARG A 40 6.30 -5.68 -5.12
N HIS A 41 5.95 -5.12 -3.97
CA HIS A 41 6.76 -5.24 -2.77
C HIS A 41 6.46 -6.53 -1.98
N ILE A 42 5.35 -7.21 -2.28
CA ILE A 42 5.07 -8.51 -1.65
C ILE A 42 5.88 -9.58 -2.42
N PRO A 43 6.63 -10.50 -1.77
CA PRO A 43 7.40 -11.52 -2.46
C PRO A 43 6.54 -12.55 -3.20
N GLU A 44 6.99 -13.08 -4.35
CA GLU A 44 6.27 -14.09 -5.16
C GLU A 44 6.76 -15.55 -4.95
N GLY A 45 7.75 -15.75 -4.07
CA GLY A 45 8.42 -17.04 -3.82
C GLY A 45 7.76 -17.90 -2.74
N ASP A 46 8.55 -18.71 -2.04
CA ASP A 46 8.07 -19.53 -0.93
C ASP A 46 8.18 -18.81 0.43
N PRO A 47 7.21 -18.98 1.36
CA PRO A 47 6.01 -19.81 1.25
C PRO A 47 4.84 -19.07 0.57
N LYS A 48 4.49 -19.50 -0.65
CA LYS A 48 3.49 -18.80 -1.47
C LYS A 48 2.07 -18.92 -0.93
N GLU A 49 1.57 -20.14 -0.84
CA GLU A 49 0.15 -20.44 -0.58
C GLU A 49 -0.29 -20.12 0.85
N TYR A 50 0.65 -20.13 1.81
CA TYR A 50 0.35 -19.98 3.23
C TYR A 50 0.65 -18.58 3.78
N LEU A 51 1.30 -17.72 3.00
CA LEU A 51 1.68 -16.39 3.45
C LEU A 51 1.54 -15.34 2.35
N TYR A 52 2.33 -15.45 1.28
CA TYR A 52 2.42 -14.38 0.29
C TYR A 52 1.16 -14.18 -0.54
N ASP A 53 0.41 -15.25 -0.84
CA ASP A 53 -0.89 -15.12 -1.50
C ASP A 53 -1.93 -14.50 -0.55
N LEU A 54 -1.87 -14.82 0.75
CA LEU A 54 -2.75 -14.22 1.77
C LEU A 54 -2.44 -12.74 1.99
N MET A 55 -1.16 -12.36 1.98
CA MET A 55 -0.73 -10.95 2.05
C MET A 55 -1.26 -10.12 0.88
N ARG A 56 -1.40 -10.72 -0.30
CA ARG A 56 -1.93 -10.05 -1.51
C ARG A 56 -3.43 -9.91 -1.52
N ASP A 57 -4.15 -10.79 -0.83
CA ASP A 57 -5.60 -10.94 -0.94
C ASP A 57 -6.33 -9.62 -0.61
N TYR A 58 -6.07 -8.99 0.54
CA TYR A 58 -6.74 -7.74 0.92
C TYR A 58 -6.36 -6.54 0.03
N PRO A 59 -5.07 -6.33 -0.31
CA PRO A 59 -4.68 -5.38 -1.32
C PRO A 59 -5.39 -5.60 -2.67
N GLN A 60 -5.56 -6.83 -3.14
CA GLN A 60 -6.19 -7.14 -4.44
C GLN A 60 -7.72 -6.96 -4.46
N ARG A 61 -8.39 -6.97 -3.31
CA ARG A 61 -9.86 -6.75 -3.22
C ARG A 61 -10.30 -5.32 -3.59
N GLY A 62 -9.40 -4.49 -4.14
CA GLY A 62 -9.69 -3.09 -4.45
C GLY A 62 -9.88 -2.26 -3.18
N GLY A 63 -10.45 -1.07 -3.31
CA GLY A 63 -10.69 -0.14 -2.20
C GLY A 63 -10.75 1.29 -2.71
N LYS A 64 -11.11 2.25 -1.85
CA LYS A 64 -11.13 3.67 -2.26
C LYS A 64 -9.74 4.30 -2.34
N ARG A 65 -8.71 3.61 -1.82
CA ARG A 65 -7.30 4.05 -1.79
C ARG A 65 -7.14 5.49 -1.33
N PHE A 66 -7.99 5.90 -0.39
CA PHE A 66 -8.09 7.28 0.05
C PHE A 66 -6.89 7.70 0.91
N ARG A 67 -6.40 6.80 1.76
CA ARG A 67 -5.22 7.05 2.62
C ARG A 67 -3.94 7.32 1.80
N PRO A 68 -3.54 6.46 0.85
CA PRO A 68 -2.37 6.74 0.03
C PRO A 68 -2.56 7.99 -0.83
N ALA A 69 -3.76 8.22 -1.38
CA ALA A 69 -4.06 9.46 -2.10
C ALA A 69 -3.86 10.71 -1.24
N LEU A 70 -4.29 10.69 0.03
CA LEU A 70 -4.05 11.81 0.95
C LEU A 70 -2.56 12.05 1.20
N VAL A 71 -1.74 11.00 1.28
CA VAL A 71 -0.29 11.13 1.45
C VAL A 71 0.33 11.84 0.24
N LEU A 72 -0.01 11.40 -0.96
CA LEU A 72 0.49 11.98 -2.21
C LEU A 72 0.04 13.44 -2.39
N LEU A 73 -1.25 13.71 -2.20
CA LEU A 73 -1.82 15.06 -2.25
C LEU A 73 -1.21 15.98 -1.18
N SER A 74 -0.92 15.46 0.02
CA SER A 74 -0.27 16.25 1.07
C SER A 74 1.14 16.65 0.66
N CYS A 75 1.91 15.73 0.06
CA CYS A 75 3.23 16.06 -0.48
C CYS A 75 3.14 17.19 -1.51
N GLU A 76 2.23 17.05 -2.48
CA GLU A 76 2.00 18.02 -3.54
C GLU A 76 1.56 19.39 -3.00
N LEU A 77 0.64 19.41 -2.03
CA LEU A 77 0.11 20.63 -1.41
C LEU A 77 1.20 21.48 -0.76
N PHE A 78 2.24 20.84 -0.22
CA PHE A 78 3.39 21.54 0.38
C PHE A 78 4.56 21.72 -0.62
N GLY A 79 4.33 21.47 -1.91
CA GLY A 79 5.30 21.72 -2.98
C GLY A 79 6.34 20.61 -3.18
N GLY A 80 6.13 19.43 -2.62
CA GLY A 80 6.97 18.25 -2.86
C GLY A 80 6.56 17.47 -4.11
N ASP A 81 7.45 16.60 -4.59
CA ASP A 81 7.12 15.66 -5.67
C ASP A 81 6.33 14.46 -5.09
N PRO A 82 5.11 14.15 -5.58
CA PRO A 82 4.37 12.98 -5.16
C PRO A 82 5.15 11.66 -5.30
N HIS A 83 6.08 11.56 -6.25
CA HIS A 83 6.96 10.40 -6.38
C HIS A 83 7.83 10.16 -5.14
N ASP A 84 8.23 11.23 -4.45
CA ASP A 84 9.00 11.15 -3.21
C ASP A 84 8.16 10.62 -2.04
N ALA A 85 6.85 10.79 -2.09
CA ALA A 85 5.91 10.29 -1.09
C ALA A 85 5.39 8.86 -1.38
N MET A 86 5.72 8.28 -2.54
CA MET A 86 5.18 6.99 -2.98
C MET A 86 5.42 5.85 -1.98
N ILE A 87 6.66 5.68 -1.53
CA ILE A 87 7.03 4.64 -0.55
C ILE A 87 6.22 4.80 0.74
N SER A 88 6.03 6.04 1.20
CA SER A 88 5.23 6.34 2.38
C SER A 88 3.74 6.06 2.15
N ALA A 89 3.22 6.35 0.95
CA ALA A 89 1.83 6.06 0.58
C ALA A 89 1.55 4.55 0.55
N ILE A 90 2.46 3.74 -0.03
CA ILE A 90 2.39 2.28 -0.02
C ILE A 90 2.40 1.75 1.41
N ALA A 91 3.30 2.25 2.25
CA ALA A 91 3.38 1.84 3.64
C ALA A 91 2.07 2.13 4.41
N PHE A 92 1.39 3.25 4.13
CA PHE A 92 0.05 3.54 4.68
C PHE A 92 -1.04 2.59 4.17
N GLU A 93 -0.97 2.15 2.91
CA GLU A 93 -1.91 1.16 2.38
C GLU A 93 -1.67 -0.22 2.99
N LEU A 94 -0.41 -0.63 3.19
CA LEU A 94 -0.07 -1.85 3.93
C LEU A 94 -0.51 -1.77 5.39
N PHE A 95 -0.31 -0.62 6.04
CA PHE A 95 -0.83 -0.35 7.37
C PHE A 95 -2.33 -0.61 7.44
N HIS A 96 -3.07 -0.04 6.47
CA HIS A 96 -4.50 -0.22 6.43
C HIS A 96 -4.91 -1.68 6.23
N ASN A 97 -4.25 -2.40 5.32
CA ASN A 97 -4.62 -3.78 5.01
C ASN A 97 -4.28 -4.74 6.17
N PHE A 98 -3.16 -4.60 6.88
CA PHE A 98 -2.92 -5.43 8.06
C PHE A 98 -3.96 -5.15 9.15
N ALA A 99 -4.26 -3.87 9.40
CA ALA A 99 -5.22 -3.49 10.42
C ALA A 99 -6.59 -4.09 10.11
N LEU A 100 -7.02 -4.07 8.84
CA LEU A 100 -8.28 -4.70 8.42
C LEU A 100 -8.29 -6.22 8.63
N ILE A 101 -7.18 -6.92 8.39
CA ILE A 101 -7.13 -8.38 8.58
C ILE A 101 -7.32 -8.72 10.07
N HIS A 102 -6.65 -7.99 10.96
CA HIS A 102 -6.78 -8.19 12.41
C HIS A 102 -8.13 -7.73 12.95
N ASP A 103 -8.62 -6.57 12.49
CA ASP A 103 -9.96 -6.04 12.78
C ASP A 103 -11.05 -7.03 12.38
N ASP A 104 -10.95 -7.65 11.20
CA ASP A 104 -11.90 -8.68 10.77
C ASP A 104 -11.91 -9.90 11.71
N ILE A 105 -10.78 -10.24 12.34
CA ILE A 105 -10.70 -11.32 13.34
C ILE A 105 -11.36 -10.89 14.65
N GLU A 106 -11.03 -9.70 15.14
CA GLU A 106 -11.56 -9.16 16.39
C GLU A 106 -13.08 -8.96 16.35
N ASP A 107 -13.58 -8.48 15.21
CA ASP A 107 -15.01 -8.24 14.97
C ASP A 107 -15.78 -9.50 14.54
N GLU A 108 -15.11 -10.64 14.39
CA GLU A 108 -15.66 -11.88 13.83
C GLU A 108 -16.36 -11.66 12.47
N SER A 109 -15.83 -10.73 11.66
CA SER A 109 -16.44 -10.30 10.41
C SER A 109 -16.51 -11.44 9.40
N LEU A 110 -17.69 -11.65 8.81
CA LEU A 110 -17.90 -12.72 7.83
C LEU A 110 -17.35 -12.37 6.44
N LEU A 111 -17.49 -11.11 6.02
CA LEU A 111 -17.17 -10.64 4.67
C LEU A 111 -16.42 -9.31 4.70
N ARG A 112 -15.51 -9.13 3.74
CA ARG A 112 -14.82 -7.87 3.46
C ARG A 112 -14.79 -7.64 1.97
N ARG A 113 -15.38 -6.50 1.54
CA ARG A 113 -15.48 -6.08 0.13
C ARG A 113 -16.13 -7.16 -0.77
N GLY A 114 -17.17 -7.84 -0.25
CA GLY A 114 -17.91 -8.87 -0.97
C GLY A 114 -17.33 -10.28 -0.88
N GLU A 115 -16.12 -10.44 -0.35
CA GLU A 115 -15.41 -11.72 -0.26
C GLU A 115 -15.27 -12.20 1.20
N PRO A 116 -15.24 -13.51 1.49
CA PRO A 116 -14.98 -14.03 2.84
C PRO A 116 -13.70 -13.49 3.45
N THR A 117 -13.70 -13.11 4.72
CA THR A 117 -12.49 -12.65 5.42
C THR A 117 -11.43 -13.76 5.53
N LEU A 118 -10.15 -13.40 5.65
CA LEU A 118 -9.06 -14.39 5.63
C LEU A 118 -9.21 -15.46 6.72
N HIS A 119 -9.60 -15.06 7.94
CA HIS A 119 -9.74 -16.00 9.05
C HIS A 119 -10.89 -16.99 8.85
N ARG A 120 -11.92 -16.61 8.08
CA ARG A 120 -13.03 -17.52 7.70
C ARG A 120 -12.61 -18.48 6.58
N LYS A 121 -11.73 -18.05 5.67
CA LYS A 121 -11.30 -18.85 4.51
C LYS A 121 -10.13 -19.79 4.82
N TYR A 122 -9.16 -19.33 5.61
CA TYR A 122 -7.89 -20.02 5.86
C TYR A 122 -7.62 -20.30 7.34
N GLY A 123 -8.51 -19.88 8.24
CA GLY A 123 -8.34 -20.00 9.68
C GLY A 123 -7.57 -18.83 10.31
N THR A 124 -7.79 -18.63 11.60
CA THR A 124 -7.28 -17.49 12.36
C THR A 124 -5.75 -17.40 12.36
N ALA A 125 -5.05 -18.52 12.54
CA ALA A 125 -3.59 -18.52 12.64
C ALA A 125 -2.90 -17.95 11.38
N LEU A 126 -3.33 -18.38 10.19
CA LEU A 126 -2.77 -17.88 8.93
C LEU A 126 -3.16 -16.43 8.66
N ALA A 127 -4.39 -16.03 9.04
CA ALA A 127 -4.81 -14.63 8.93
C ALA A 127 -3.98 -13.70 9.83
N ILE A 128 -3.70 -14.10 11.09
CA ILE A 128 -2.82 -13.35 11.99
C ILE A 128 -1.43 -13.21 11.36
N ASN A 129 -0.83 -14.33 10.94
CA ASN A 129 0.51 -14.33 10.33
C ASN A 129 0.58 -13.43 9.08
N SER A 130 -0.47 -13.41 8.26
CA SER A 130 -0.55 -12.55 7.09
C SER A 130 -0.64 -11.07 7.48
N GLY A 131 -1.41 -10.72 8.51
CA GLY A 131 -1.44 -9.36 9.05
C GLY A 131 -0.07 -8.95 9.60
N ASP A 132 0.55 -9.78 10.42
CA ASP A 132 1.88 -9.54 10.99
C ASP A 132 2.95 -9.36 9.90
N ALA A 133 2.90 -10.18 8.85
CA ALA A 133 3.82 -10.06 7.73
C ALA A 133 3.63 -8.77 6.93
N LEU A 134 2.40 -8.30 6.72
CA LEU A 134 2.14 -6.98 6.12
C LEU A 134 2.65 -5.84 7.03
N HIS A 135 2.50 -5.99 8.34
CA HIS A 135 3.04 -5.05 9.32
C HIS A 135 4.59 -5.03 9.31
N CYS A 136 5.26 -6.18 9.22
CA CYS A 136 6.71 -6.21 9.06
C CYS A 136 7.16 -5.60 7.72
N LEU A 137 6.46 -5.94 6.64
CA LEU A 137 6.79 -5.48 5.28
C LEU A 137 6.67 -3.95 5.16
N LEU A 138 5.68 -3.31 5.79
CA LEU A 138 5.58 -1.84 5.73
C LEU A 138 6.81 -1.16 6.35
N HIS A 139 7.37 -1.71 7.43
CA HIS A 139 8.57 -1.15 8.07
C HIS A 139 9.81 -1.36 7.21
N GLU A 140 9.92 -2.51 6.54
CA GLU A 140 10.99 -2.79 5.58
C GLU A 140 10.95 -1.78 4.44
N ILE A 141 9.79 -1.60 3.79
CA ILE A 141 9.63 -0.67 2.66
C ILE A 141 9.87 0.78 3.07
N LEU A 142 9.49 1.18 4.30
CA LEU A 142 9.76 2.54 4.78
C LEU A 142 11.26 2.88 4.81
N LEU A 143 12.16 1.89 4.86
CA LEU A 143 13.60 2.11 4.77
C LEU A 143 14.04 2.53 3.35
N ASP A 144 13.27 2.19 2.32
CA ASP A 144 13.55 2.60 0.92
C ASP A 144 13.32 4.11 0.69
N ASN A 145 12.73 4.82 1.66
CA ASN A 145 12.74 6.27 1.68
C ASN A 145 14.15 6.84 1.86
N TYR A 146 15.10 6.11 2.45
CA TYR A 146 16.43 6.61 2.78
C TYR A 146 17.21 7.17 1.57
N PRO A 147 17.37 6.42 0.45
CA PRO A 147 18.04 6.95 -0.74
C PRO A 147 17.29 8.09 -1.44
N ARG A 148 15.95 8.19 -1.30
CA ARG A 148 15.13 9.22 -1.93
C ARG A 148 15.06 10.53 -1.15
N LEU A 149 14.75 10.44 0.15
CA LEU A 149 14.43 11.59 1.00
C LEU A 149 15.61 12.04 1.86
N GLY A 150 16.69 11.26 1.89
CA GLY A 150 17.79 11.42 2.81
C GLY A 150 17.46 10.92 4.22
N SER A 151 18.52 10.65 4.98
CA SER A 151 18.47 9.97 6.28
C SER A 151 17.54 10.62 7.30
N LYS A 152 17.60 11.95 7.42
CA LYS A 152 16.86 12.71 8.45
C LYS A 152 15.36 12.68 8.22
N LEU A 153 14.90 12.86 6.98
CA LEU A 153 13.48 12.86 6.66
C LEU A 153 12.91 11.44 6.65
N ALA A 154 13.62 10.49 6.04
CA ALA A 154 13.23 9.08 6.03
C ALA A 154 13.05 8.53 7.46
N LEU A 155 14.01 8.80 8.37
CA LEU A 155 13.90 8.36 9.76
C LEU A 155 12.75 9.04 10.52
N ARG A 156 12.46 10.32 10.24
CA ARG A 156 11.30 11.01 10.83
C ARG A 156 10.00 10.33 10.41
N ILE A 157 9.83 10.07 9.12
CA ILE A 157 8.63 9.38 8.59
C ILE A 157 8.51 8.00 9.23
N HIS A 158 9.59 7.22 9.26
CA HIS A 158 9.60 5.89 9.87
C HIS A 158 9.19 5.93 11.36
N LYS A 159 9.72 6.89 12.14
CA LYS A 159 9.34 7.07 13.54
C LYS A 159 7.87 7.44 13.74
N HIS A 160 7.30 8.27 12.86
CA HIS A 160 5.88 8.63 12.93
C HIS A 160 4.94 7.49 12.50
N MET A 161 5.44 6.50 11.78
CA MET A 161 4.70 5.30 11.39
C MET A 161 4.83 4.16 12.41
N ASN A 162 5.75 4.27 13.36
CA ASN A 162 6.08 3.26 14.37
C ASN A 162 5.39 3.55 15.72
N ILE A 163 4.09 3.85 15.70
CA ILE A 163 3.28 4.18 16.89
C ILE A 163 2.56 2.94 17.40
#